data_AF-A0A229W0T1-F1
#
_entry.id   AF-A0A229W0T1-F1
#
_cell.length_a   1.000
_cell.length_b   1.000
_cell.length_c   1.000
_cell.angle_alpha   90.00
_cell.angle_beta   90.00
_cell.angle_gamma   90.00
#
_symmetry.space_group_name_H-M   'P 1'
#
loop_
_entity.id
_entity.type
_entity.pdbx_description
1 polymer ?
#
loop_
_entity_poly.entity_id
_entity_poly.type
_entity_poly.pdbx_seq_one_letter_code
_entity_poly.pdbx_strand_id
1 'polypeptide(L)'
;MSKNRIGGGLSVTGLKRGRTTLTLTAGNATQTVPVTVLSRNLLAYGPASANGLTVTVNQDGSLHVSGQTTAANQGLKWRFPIPDDVKGKTVTYKLSTAPAGVYCYAQARNASGVLATLLSSTPTQALPETATEIEFRVASNTTNPIDGDIKVMVEPGENASTWMSPDTLDLSGGGLS
;
A
#
# COMPACT_ATOMS: atom_id res chain seq x y z
N MET A 1 33.80 -0.84 -43.68
CA MET A 1 34.00 -0.20 -42.35
C MET A 1 33.06 -0.87 -41.35
N SER A 2 33.59 -1.64 -40.40
CA SER A 2 32.77 -2.17 -39.30
C SER A 2 32.44 -1.04 -38.32
N LYS A 3 31.16 -0.80 -38.08
CA LYS A 3 30.73 0.09 -36.98
C LYS A 3 31.03 -0.62 -35.67
N ASN A 4 32.07 -0.20 -34.95
CA ASN A 4 32.25 -0.61 -33.56
C ASN A 4 31.02 -0.15 -32.75
N ARG A 5 30.23 -1.09 -32.26
CA ARG A 5 29.18 -0.82 -31.28
C ARG A 5 29.86 -0.69 -29.93
N ILE A 6 29.87 0.51 -29.35
CA ILE A 6 30.23 0.71 -27.94
C ILE A 6 28.98 0.33 -27.13
N GLY A 7 29.05 -0.78 -26.39
CA GLY A 7 27.99 -1.22 -25.49
C GLY A 7 28.27 -0.74 -24.06
N GLY A 8 27.25 -0.21 -23.39
CA GLY A 8 27.28 0.19 -21.98
C GLY A 8 25.87 0.18 -21.39
N GLY A 9 25.76 0.13 -20.07
CA GLY A 9 24.49 0.19 -19.34
C GLY A 9 24.34 1.51 -18.59
N LEU A 10 23.10 1.95 -18.39
CA LEU A 10 22.75 3.07 -17.50
C LEU A 10 21.92 2.51 -16.35
N SER A 11 22.29 2.84 -15.11
CA SER A 11 21.47 2.59 -13.92
C SER A 11 20.84 3.89 -13.46
N VAL A 12 19.53 3.87 -13.23
CA VAL A 12 18.74 5.03 -12.79
C VAL A 12 17.84 4.60 -11.63
N THR A 13 17.81 5.39 -10.57
CA THR A 13 16.95 5.14 -9.40
C THR A 13 15.80 6.15 -9.37
N GLY A 14 14.56 5.65 -9.29
CA GLY A 14 13.38 6.49 -9.07
C GLY A 14 13.29 6.96 -7.62
N LEU A 15 13.16 8.27 -7.40
CA LEU A 15 13.06 8.85 -6.04
C LEU A 15 11.62 9.07 -5.58
N LYS A 16 10.74 9.45 -6.50
CA LYS A 16 9.33 9.79 -6.25
C LYS A 16 8.44 9.06 -7.25
N ARG A 17 7.27 8.60 -6.77
CA ARG A 17 6.23 8.02 -7.62
C ARG A 17 5.80 8.97 -8.73
N GLY A 18 5.39 8.42 -9.86
CA GLY A 18 4.80 9.17 -10.97
C GLY A 18 5.41 8.82 -12.32
N ARG A 19 4.88 9.49 -13.36
CA ARG A 19 5.34 9.34 -14.74
C ARG A 19 6.48 10.33 -15.01
N THR A 20 7.51 9.83 -15.66
CA THR A 20 8.64 10.62 -16.16
C THR A 20 9.09 10.04 -17.51
N THR A 21 10.08 10.65 -18.13
CA THR A 21 10.68 10.16 -19.37
C THR A 21 12.19 10.17 -19.25
N LEU A 22 12.83 9.13 -19.75
CA LEU A 22 14.26 9.13 -20.01
C LEU A 22 14.50 9.57 -21.45
N THR A 23 15.26 10.64 -21.64
CA THR A 23 15.66 11.12 -22.97
C THR A 23 17.11 10.74 -23.20
N LEU A 24 17.36 9.97 -24.24
CA LEU A 24 18.68 9.50 -24.65
C LEU A 24 19.07 10.22 -25.94
N THR A 25 20.18 10.95 -25.91
CA THR A 25 20.70 11.68 -27.08
C THR A 25 22.10 11.20 -27.41
N ALA A 26 22.32 10.79 -28.66
CA ALA A 26 23.61 10.37 -29.19
C ALA A 26 23.87 11.04 -30.55
N GLY A 27 24.66 12.12 -30.55
CA GLY A 27 24.79 12.99 -31.72
C GLY A 27 23.44 13.59 -32.10
N ASN A 28 22.98 13.33 -33.33
CA ASN A 28 21.70 13.83 -33.85
C ASN A 28 20.53 12.88 -33.61
N ALA A 29 20.75 11.73 -32.96
CA ALA A 29 19.69 10.78 -32.63
C ALA A 29 19.16 11.04 -31.23
N THR A 30 17.82 11.11 -31.09
CA THR A 30 17.12 11.27 -29.81
C THR A 30 16.08 10.17 -29.66
N GLN A 31 16.05 9.51 -28.51
CA GLN A 31 15.01 8.54 -28.14
C GLN A 31 14.43 8.90 -26.77
N THR A 32 13.11 8.88 -26.66
CA THR A 32 12.40 9.07 -25.39
C THR A 32 11.80 7.74 -24.94
N VAL A 33 11.99 7.40 -23.67
CA VAL A 33 11.43 6.20 -23.04
C VAL A 33 10.54 6.64 -21.88
N PRO A 34 9.22 6.37 -21.91
CA PRO A 34 8.36 6.65 -20.77
C PRO A 34 8.69 5.70 -19.62
N VAL A 35 8.76 6.26 -18.42
CA VAL A 35 9.01 5.51 -17.18
C VAL A 35 7.92 5.86 -16.18
N THR A 36 7.43 4.86 -15.45
CA THR A 36 6.54 5.06 -14.32
C THR A 36 7.19 4.49 -13.07
N VAL A 37 7.37 5.33 -12.07
CA VAL A 37 7.86 4.93 -10.74
C VAL A 37 6.63 4.58 -9.90
N LEU A 38 6.51 3.31 -9.52
CA LEU A 38 5.41 2.79 -8.70
C LEU A 38 5.65 3.07 -7.21
N SER A 39 4.57 3.02 -6.44
CA SER A 39 4.61 3.12 -4.99
C SER A 39 5.28 1.88 -4.39
N ARG A 40 6.02 2.11 -3.30
CA ARG A 40 6.52 1.04 -2.44
C ARG A 40 5.45 0.47 -1.50
N ASN A 41 4.35 1.20 -1.36
CA ASN A 41 3.24 0.80 -0.50
C ASN A 41 2.43 -0.27 -1.23
N LEU A 42 2.54 -1.51 -0.75
CA LEU A 42 1.86 -2.68 -1.27
C LEU A 42 0.35 -2.68 -1.00
N LEU A 43 -0.16 -1.75 -0.18
CA LEU A 43 -1.58 -1.67 0.10
C LEU A 43 -2.37 -1.22 -1.14
N ALA A 44 -3.66 -1.58 -1.18
CA ALA A 44 -4.64 -0.98 -2.06
C ALA A 44 -5.92 -0.74 -1.27
N TYR A 45 -6.52 0.43 -1.46
CA TYR A 45 -7.75 0.81 -0.77
C TYR A 45 -8.48 1.88 -1.57
N GLY A 46 -9.66 2.27 -1.13
CA GLY A 46 -10.49 3.27 -1.78
C GLY A 46 -11.71 3.61 -0.94
N PRO A 47 -12.60 4.48 -1.44
CA PRO A 47 -13.80 4.87 -0.70
C PRO A 47 -14.66 3.66 -0.34
N ALA A 48 -15.21 3.66 0.88
CA ALA A 48 -16.09 2.59 1.35
C ALA A 48 -17.00 3.09 2.48
N SER A 49 -18.17 2.46 2.65
CA SER A 49 -19.06 2.75 3.77
C SER A 49 -19.74 1.48 4.25
N ALA A 50 -19.59 1.18 5.54
CA ALA A 50 -20.16 0.02 6.21
C ALA A 50 -20.06 0.19 7.72
N ASN A 51 -20.92 -0.51 8.47
CA ASN A 51 -20.87 -0.55 9.93
C ASN A 51 -20.88 0.83 10.61
N GLY A 52 -21.54 1.82 10.00
CA GLY A 52 -21.59 3.20 10.51
C GLY A 52 -20.31 4.01 10.31
N LEU A 53 -19.28 3.44 9.67
CA LEU A 53 -18.09 4.18 9.23
C LEU A 53 -18.16 4.48 7.74
N THR A 54 -17.63 5.63 7.37
CA THR A 54 -17.35 6.03 5.99
C THR A 54 -15.87 6.34 5.86
N VAL A 55 -15.26 5.84 4.80
CA VAL A 55 -13.88 6.13 4.43
C VAL A 55 -13.87 6.80 3.07
N THR A 56 -13.16 7.91 2.97
CA THR A 56 -12.81 8.59 1.72
C THR A 56 -11.30 8.63 1.55
N VAL A 57 -10.83 9.02 0.36
CA VAL A 57 -9.40 9.17 0.08
C VAL A 57 -9.08 10.66 -0.06
N ASN A 58 -8.15 11.13 0.76
CA ASN A 58 -7.62 12.50 0.71
C ASN A 58 -6.76 12.72 -0.54
N GLN A 59 -6.50 13.99 -0.88
CA GLN A 59 -5.68 14.34 -2.05
C GLN A 59 -4.26 13.76 -1.99
N ASP A 60 -3.66 13.62 -0.80
CA ASP A 60 -2.35 13.01 -0.64
C ASP A 60 -2.37 11.47 -0.71
N GLY A 61 -3.57 10.88 -0.76
CA GLY A 61 -3.84 9.45 -0.81
C GLY A 61 -3.92 8.76 0.56
N SER A 62 -3.94 9.53 1.65
CA SER A 62 -4.33 9.01 2.97
C SER A 62 -5.83 8.71 3.02
N LEU A 63 -6.24 7.86 3.95
CA LEU A 63 -7.66 7.63 4.19
C LEU A 63 -8.18 8.65 5.19
N HIS A 64 -9.37 9.19 4.94
CA HIS A 64 -10.13 9.92 5.95
C HIS A 64 -11.26 9.02 6.43
N VAL A 65 -11.33 8.73 7.73
CA VAL A 65 -12.39 7.92 8.34
C VAL A 65 -13.29 8.80 9.18
N SER A 66 -14.59 8.64 9.01
CA SER A 66 -15.59 9.32 9.81
C SER A 66 -16.79 8.43 10.11
N GLY A 67 -17.56 8.79 11.13
CA GLY A 67 -18.80 8.12 11.51
C GLY A 67 -18.74 7.48 12.89
N GLN A 68 -19.62 6.53 13.15
CA GLN A 68 -19.80 5.94 14.47
C GLN A 68 -20.29 4.50 14.33
N THR A 69 -19.55 3.55 14.89
CA THR A 69 -19.97 2.14 14.93
C THR A 69 -21.01 1.92 16.04
N THR A 70 -21.86 0.91 15.88
CA THR A 70 -22.84 0.51 16.90
C THR A 70 -22.25 -0.47 17.93
N ALA A 71 -21.10 -1.06 17.62
CA ALA A 71 -20.31 -1.87 18.54
C ALA A 71 -18.80 -1.68 18.30
N ALA A 72 -18.00 -2.07 19.30
CA ALA A 72 -16.55 -2.19 19.12
C ALA A 72 -16.20 -3.34 18.16
N ASN A 73 -15.01 -3.27 17.59
CA ASN A 73 -14.42 -4.20 16.62
C ASN A 73 -15.13 -4.28 15.26
N GLN A 74 -16.03 -3.35 14.98
CA GLN A 74 -16.62 -3.16 13.66
C GLN A 74 -15.77 -2.22 12.81
N GLY A 75 -15.83 -2.39 11.48
CA GLY A 75 -15.13 -1.47 10.60
C GLY A 75 -15.22 -1.79 9.11
N LEU A 76 -14.13 -1.53 8.42
CA LEU A 76 -13.98 -1.65 6.97
C LEU A 76 -12.77 -2.51 6.62
N LYS A 77 -12.83 -3.17 5.47
CA LYS A 77 -11.73 -3.98 4.94
C LYS A 77 -11.61 -3.89 3.43
N TRP A 78 -10.40 -4.08 2.93
CA TRP A 78 -10.06 -4.19 1.51
C TRP A 78 -9.21 -5.43 1.30
N ARG A 79 -9.49 -6.19 0.23
CA ARG A 79 -8.68 -7.34 -0.18
C ARG A 79 -8.13 -7.12 -1.57
N PHE A 80 -6.85 -7.44 -1.75
CA PHE A 80 -6.15 -7.28 -3.01
C PHE A 80 -5.01 -8.31 -3.12
N PRO A 81 -4.60 -8.70 -4.34
CA PRO A 81 -3.58 -9.71 -4.53
C PRO A 81 -2.21 -9.24 -4.02
N ILE A 82 -1.41 -10.19 -3.54
CA ILE A 82 0.02 -9.96 -3.24
C ILE A 82 0.80 -10.06 -4.56
N PRO A 83 1.62 -9.08 -4.93
CA PRO A 83 2.48 -9.19 -6.10
C PRO A 83 3.45 -10.37 -5.98
N ASP A 84 3.67 -11.12 -7.07
CA ASP A 84 4.45 -12.35 -7.03
C ASP A 84 5.90 -12.14 -6.59
N ASP A 85 6.46 -10.97 -6.90
CA ASP A 85 7.83 -10.60 -6.55
C ASP A 85 8.03 -10.24 -5.07
N VAL A 86 6.98 -10.24 -4.23
CA VAL A 86 7.08 -10.01 -2.78
C VAL A 86 6.64 -11.21 -1.92
N LYS A 87 6.07 -12.26 -2.52
CA LYS A 87 5.77 -13.51 -1.79
C LYS A 87 7.06 -14.14 -1.24
N GLY A 88 7.01 -14.64 0.00
CA GLY A 88 8.18 -15.22 0.67
C GLY A 88 9.22 -14.20 1.16
N LYS A 89 9.06 -12.90 0.84
CA LYS A 89 10.02 -11.85 1.21
C LYS A 89 9.61 -11.13 2.48
N THR A 90 10.59 -10.54 3.16
CA THR A 90 10.36 -9.65 4.29
C THR A 90 9.63 -8.38 3.85
N VAL A 91 8.60 -8.02 4.62
CA VAL A 91 7.88 -6.75 4.53
C VAL A 91 7.85 -6.07 5.88
N THR A 92 7.65 -4.75 5.85
CA THR A 92 7.48 -3.93 7.05
C THR A 92 6.15 -3.17 6.99
N TYR A 93 5.34 -3.31 8.03
CA TYR A 93 4.12 -2.56 8.28
C TYR A 93 4.40 -1.29 9.08
N LYS A 94 3.74 -0.19 8.70
CA LYS A 94 3.82 1.07 9.42
C LYS A 94 2.48 1.78 9.43
N LEU A 95 1.98 2.03 10.64
CA LEU A 95 0.89 2.97 10.91
C LEU A 95 1.51 4.29 11.37
N SER A 96 1.50 5.30 10.50
CA SER A 96 2.06 6.62 10.78
C SER A 96 1.09 7.51 11.54
N THR A 97 -0.20 7.40 11.25
CA THR A 97 -1.26 8.20 11.88
C THR A 97 -2.55 7.43 11.84
N ALA A 98 -3.35 7.54 12.90
CA ALA A 98 -4.74 7.11 12.97
C ALA A 98 -5.46 7.96 14.04
N PRO A 99 -6.77 8.23 13.91
CA PRO A 99 -7.53 8.91 14.94
C PRO A 99 -7.68 8.03 16.19
N ALA A 100 -7.91 8.66 17.34
CA ALA A 100 -8.20 7.95 18.58
C ALA A 100 -9.43 7.07 18.42
N GLY A 101 -9.41 5.88 19.03
CA GLY A 101 -10.49 4.91 18.92
C GLY A 101 -10.41 4.02 17.68
N VAL A 102 -9.48 4.26 16.75
CA VAL A 102 -9.27 3.44 15.55
C VAL A 102 -8.01 2.61 15.68
N TYR A 103 -8.08 1.35 15.26
CA TYR A 103 -6.93 0.49 15.05
C TYR A 103 -6.93 -0.04 13.63
N CYS A 104 -5.71 -0.17 13.09
CA CYS A 104 -5.47 -0.63 11.72
C CYS A 104 -4.46 -1.76 11.74
N TYR A 105 -4.62 -2.72 10.82
CA TYR A 105 -3.65 -3.79 10.60
C TYR A 105 -3.88 -4.42 9.23
N ALA A 106 -2.89 -5.18 8.77
CA ALA A 106 -3.00 -5.97 7.54
C ALA A 106 -2.88 -7.46 7.86
N GLN A 107 -3.50 -8.30 7.05
CA GLN A 107 -3.38 -9.75 7.15
C GLN A 107 -2.97 -10.33 5.81
N ALA A 108 -1.94 -11.18 5.82
CA ALA A 108 -1.63 -12.03 4.68
C ALA A 108 -2.51 -13.27 4.74
N ARG A 109 -3.18 -13.60 3.64
CA ARG A 109 -4.23 -14.62 3.59
C ARG A 109 -4.10 -15.48 2.34
N ASN A 110 -4.73 -16.64 2.40
CA ASN A 110 -5.07 -17.43 1.22
C ASN A 110 -6.47 -18.05 1.41
N ALA A 111 -6.85 -18.95 0.50
CA ALA A 111 -8.15 -19.64 0.56
C ALA A 111 -8.37 -20.42 1.87
N SER A 112 -7.31 -20.83 2.57
CA SER A 112 -7.38 -21.55 3.85
C SER A 112 -7.53 -20.63 5.06
N GLY A 113 -7.31 -19.32 4.94
CA GLY A 113 -7.51 -18.36 6.02
C GLY A 113 -6.36 -17.36 6.20
N VAL A 114 -6.17 -16.90 7.44
CA VAL A 114 -5.09 -15.98 7.83
C VAL A 114 -3.82 -16.78 8.02
N LEU A 115 -2.73 -16.34 7.40
CA LEU A 115 -1.40 -16.94 7.55
C LEU A 115 -0.47 -16.07 8.38
N ALA A 116 -0.63 -14.75 8.30
CA ALA A 116 0.15 -13.80 9.08
C ALA A 116 -0.67 -12.52 9.35
N THR A 117 -0.38 -11.86 10.47
CA THR A 117 -0.97 -10.56 10.82
C THR A 117 0.15 -9.54 10.99
N LEU A 118 0.08 -8.46 10.22
CA LEU A 118 1.02 -7.34 10.19
C LEU A 118 0.52 -6.24 11.13
N LEU A 119 1.25 -6.00 12.21
CA LEU A 119 0.86 -5.13 13.32
C LEU A 119 1.98 -4.13 13.64
N SER A 120 1.66 -2.97 14.20
CA SER A 120 2.69 -2.03 14.68
C SER A 120 3.58 -2.61 15.77
N SER A 121 3.09 -3.59 16.56
CA SER A 121 3.87 -4.29 17.60
C SER A 121 4.83 -5.34 17.03
N THR A 122 4.63 -5.77 15.79
CA THR A 122 5.46 -6.74 15.07
C THR A 122 5.53 -6.31 13.61
N PRO A 123 6.20 -5.17 13.34
CA PRO A 123 6.06 -4.49 12.07
C PRO A 123 6.76 -5.24 10.93
N THR A 124 7.86 -5.93 11.21
CA THR A 124 8.69 -6.58 10.19
C THR A 124 8.56 -8.09 10.26
N GLN A 125 8.16 -8.73 9.15
CA GLN A 125 8.07 -10.18 9.03
C GLN A 125 8.09 -10.63 7.57
N ALA A 126 8.39 -11.91 7.32
CA ALA A 126 8.24 -12.49 5.99
C ALA A 126 6.77 -12.69 5.62
N LEU A 127 6.38 -12.31 4.40
CA LEU A 127 5.11 -12.73 3.84
C LEU A 127 5.17 -14.24 3.58
N PRO A 128 4.19 -15.03 4.05
CA PRO A 128 4.10 -16.45 3.72
C PRO A 128 4.06 -16.65 2.20
N GLU A 129 4.87 -17.57 1.67
CA GLU A 129 4.95 -17.84 0.22
C GLU A 129 3.62 -18.29 -0.38
N THR A 130 2.80 -18.97 0.42
CA THR A 130 1.46 -19.45 0.04
C THR A 130 0.36 -18.39 0.22
N ALA A 131 0.69 -17.18 0.69
CA ALA A 131 -0.26 -16.08 0.76
C ALA A 131 -0.57 -15.56 -0.65
N THR A 132 -1.86 -15.36 -0.93
CA THR A 132 -2.34 -14.87 -2.23
C THR A 132 -2.88 -13.44 -2.13
N GLU A 133 -3.29 -13.00 -0.94
CA GLU A 133 -3.99 -11.74 -0.72
C GLU A 133 -3.46 -11.03 0.53
N ILE A 134 -3.48 -9.70 0.49
CA ILE A 134 -3.49 -8.87 1.70
C ILE A 134 -4.92 -8.41 1.95
N GLU A 135 -5.36 -8.53 3.20
CA GLU A 135 -6.55 -7.86 3.71
C GLU A 135 -6.14 -6.71 4.62
N PHE A 136 -6.37 -5.47 4.19
CA PHE A 136 -6.18 -4.29 5.03
C PHE A 136 -7.47 -4.00 5.80
N ARG A 137 -7.36 -3.72 7.09
CA ARG A 137 -8.48 -3.49 8.01
C ARG A 137 -8.36 -2.16 8.73
N VAL A 138 -9.47 -1.44 8.81
CA VAL A 138 -9.70 -0.25 9.63
C VAL A 138 -10.87 -0.55 10.55
N ALA A 139 -10.68 -0.48 11.86
CA ALA A 139 -11.70 -0.88 12.83
C ALA A 139 -11.77 0.08 14.02
N SER A 140 -12.95 0.24 14.59
CA SER A 140 -13.17 1.02 15.81
C SER A 140 -13.08 0.12 17.04
N ASN A 141 -12.35 0.54 18.09
CA ASN A 141 -12.38 -0.10 19.41
C ASN A 141 -13.39 0.57 20.37
N THR A 142 -14.14 1.54 19.87
CA THR A 142 -15.09 2.37 20.63
C THR A 142 -16.42 2.48 19.88
N THR A 143 -17.44 3.03 20.53
CA THR A 143 -18.70 3.47 19.88
C THR A 143 -18.83 4.98 19.88
N ASN A 144 -17.76 5.72 20.24
CA ASN A 144 -17.72 7.16 20.10
C ASN A 144 -17.59 7.57 18.63
N PRO A 145 -18.04 8.77 18.24
CA PRO A 145 -17.78 9.32 16.93
C PRO A 145 -16.28 9.35 16.60
N ILE A 146 -15.94 8.95 15.39
CA ILE A 146 -14.61 8.98 14.80
C ILE A 146 -14.61 10.04 13.70
N ASP A 147 -13.54 10.81 13.65
CA ASP A 147 -13.24 11.75 12.57
C ASP A 147 -11.71 11.95 12.53
N GLY A 148 -11.08 11.55 11.42
CA GLY A 148 -9.66 11.82 11.22
C GLY A 148 -8.97 10.93 10.19
N ASP A 149 -7.69 11.21 9.99
CA ASP A 149 -6.92 10.63 8.89
C ASP A 149 -6.06 9.44 9.31
N ILE A 150 -5.90 8.49 8.39
CA ILE A 150 -5.07 7.31 8.52
C ILE A 150 -3.97 7.33 7.45
N LYS A 151 -2.72 7.25 7.91
CA LYS A 151 -1.55 7.03 7.08
C LYS A 151 -0.94 5.69 7.43
N VAL A 152 -1.08 4.73 6.52
CA VAL A 152 -0.64 3.35 6.70
C VAL A 152 0.07 2.84 5.45
N MET A 153 1.03 1.94 5.65
CA MET A 153 1.74 1.29 4.56
C MET A 153 2.22 -0.11 4.95
N VAL A 154 2.37 -0.95 3.93
CA VAL A 154 3.19 -2.16 3.95
C VAL A 154 4.19 -2.02 2.83
N GLU A 155 5.48 -2.20 3.09
CA GLU A 155 6.51 -2.13 2.05
C GLU A 155 7.49 -3.30 2.11
N PRO A 156 8.15 -3.67 1.00
CA PRO A 156 9.22 -4.66 1.00
C PRO A 156 10.43 -4.21 1.82
N GLY A 157 11.07 -5.15 2.51
CA GLY A 157 12.29 -4.93 3.28
C GLY A 157 12.05 -4.81 4.79
N GLU A 158 13.16 -4.61 5.52
CA GLU A 158 13.20 -4.63 6.98
C GLU A 158 12.98 -3.28 7.64
N ASN A 159 13.06 -2.20 6.87
CA ASN A 159 13.04 -0.83 7.39
C ASN A 159 11.82 -0.07 6.88
N ALA A 160 11.14 0.63 7.78
CA ALA A 160 10.02 1.47 7.43
C ALA A 160 10.48 2.86 6.97
N SER A 161 10.21 3.19 5.71
CA SER A 161 10.48 4.49 5.10
C SER A 161 9.42 5.54 5.46
N THR A 162 9.53 6.74 4.90
CA THR A 162 8.48 7.76 5.04
C THR A 162 7.22 7.30 4.32
N TRP A 163 6.06 7.62 4.90
CA TRP A 163 4.79 7.17 4.34
C TRP A 163 4.64 7.61 2.87
N MET A 164 4.17 6.68 2.05
CA MET A 164 3.85 6.90 0.64
C MET A 164 2.46 6.35 0.37
N SER A 165 1.63 7.13 -0.33
CA SER A 165 0.32 6.66 -0.77
C SER A 165 0.46 5.48 -1.74
N PRO A 166 -0.43 4.48 -1.68
CA PRO A 166 -0.44 3.37 -2.63
C PRO A 166 -0.85 3.81 -4.04
N ASP A 167 -0.60 2.95 -5.02
CA ASP A 167 -0.91 3.23 -6.42
C ASP A 167 -2.41 3.07 -6.73
N THR A 168 -3.11 2.20 -5.99
CA THR A 168 -4.55 1.96 -6.15
C THR A 168 -5.33 2.63 -5.02
N LEU A 169 -6.16 3.61 -5.37
CA LEU A 169 -6.93 4.45 -4.46
C LEU A 169 -8.45 4.40 -4.69
N ASP A 170 -8.90 3.52 -5.59
CA ASP A 170 -10.29 3.35 -6.02
C ASP A 170 -10.81 1.92 -5.76
N LEU A 171 -10.04 1.10 -5.04
CA LEU A 171 -10.45 -0.26 -4.68
C LEU A 171 -11.64 -0.20 -3.72
N SER A 172 -12.76 -0.79 -4.12
CA SER A 172 -13.96 -0.85 -3.29
C SER A 172 -13.71 -1.68 -2.02
N GLY A 173 -14.07 -1.12 -0.87
CA GLY A 173 -14.01 -1.82 0.42
C GLY A 173 -15.33 -2.49 0.78
N GLY A 174 -15.32 -3.23 1.90
CA GLY A 174 -16.51 -3.84 2.48
C GLY A 174 -16.49 -3.84 4.00
N GLY A 175 -17.60 -4.28 4.61
CA GLY A 175 -17.72 -4.37 6.06
C GLY A 175 -16.75 -5.37 6.69
N LEU A 176 -16.11 -4.96 7.78
CA LEU A 176 -15.43 -5.83 8.72
C LEU A 176 -16.41 -6.22 9.83
N SER A 177 -16.69 -7.52 9.92
CA SER A 177 -17.53 -8.17 10.92
C SER A 177 -16.70 -9.07 11.82
#